data_AF-A0A6L3G7N8-F1
#
_entry.id   AF-A0A6L3G7N8-F1
#
_cell.length_a   1.000
_cell.length_b   1.000
_cell.length_c   1.000
_cell.angle_alpha   90.00
_cell.angle_beta   90.00
_cell.angle_gamma   90.00
#
_symmetry.space_group_name_H-M   'P 1'
#
loop_
_entity.id
_entity.type
_entity.pdbx_description
1 polymer ?
#
loop_
_entity_poly.entity_id
_entity_poly.type
_entity_poly.pdbx_seq_one_letter_code
_entity_poly.pdbx_strand_id
1 'polypeptide(L)'
;MLKVVTFMKQVATGLQVEGNFGTAHVYRSSLNAIIAYCGKADFTFEEVSPEWLKGFEMHLRSRGCSWNTVSTYLRTFRAVYNRAVDLGKAPYVPHLFRSVYTGTRTDHKRALCDEDMKKVFAKLSRTSGVPFAVCQAQELFILMFSLRGMPFVDLAYLRKSDLRDNVITYRRRKTGRPLSVTLTPEAMILVKKYMNRDPSSPYLFPLLKSREGTKEAYREYQLALRSFNQQLMLLGELLGLSDKLSSYTARHTWATTAYYCEIHPGIISEAMGHSSITVTETYLKPFRSKKIDEANKQVLDFVKRSVTGVSAWK
;
A
#
# COMPACT_ATOMS: atom_id res chain seq x y z
N MET A 1 -11.35 21.06 32.06
CA MET A 1 -10.56 19.91 31.56
C MET A 1 -10.80 19.74 30.07
N LEU A 2 -9.74 19.59 29.28
CA LEU A 2 -9.90 19.36 27.84
C LEU A 2 -10.44 17.95 27.61
N LYS A 3 -11.46 17.85 26.77
CA LYS A 3 -12.09 16.57 26.45
C LYS A 3 -11.44 15.89 25.24
N VAL A 4 -11.35 14.56 25.28
CA VAL A 4 -10.62 13.73 24.31
C VAL A 4 -11.22 13.80 22.91
N VAL A 5 -12.54 13.65 22.78
CA VAL A 5 -13.21 13.69 21.46
C VAL A 5 -13.01 15.06 20.83
N THR A 6 -13.18 16.12 21.63
CA THR A 6 -12.96 17.51 21.17
C THR A 6 -11.53 17.75 20.69
N PHE A 7 -10.53 17.31 21.45
CA PHE A 7 -9.13 17.48 21.07
C PHE A 7 -8.76 16.69 19.80
N MET A 8 -9.23 15.44 19.71
CA MET A 8 -8.97 14.60 18.56
C MET A 8 -9.63 15.16 17.27
N LYS A 9 -10.80 15.79 17.38
CA LYS A 9 -11.41 16.57 16.28
C LYS A 9 -10.53 17.74 15.85
N GLN A 10 -10.02 18.52 16.80
CA GLN A 10 -9.11 19.65 16.50
C GLN A 10 -7.86 19.17 15.76
N VAL A 11 -7.23 18.09 16.24
CA VAL A 11 -6.05 17.50 15.59
C VAL A 11 -6.37 17.03 14.16
N ALA A 12 -7.50 16.34 13.96
CA ALA A 12 -7.90 15.88 12.63
C ALA A 12 -8.19 17.05 11.67
N THR A 13 -8.76 18.15 12.17
CA THR A 13 -9.01 19.36 11.38
C THR A 13 -7.71 20.07 11.04
N GLY A 14 -6.77 20.20 11.98
CA GLY A 14 -5.43 20.77 11.72
C GLY A 14 -4.70 20.02 10.61
N LEU A 15 -4.66 18.68 10.70
CA LEU A 15 -4.09 17.83 9.64
C LEU A 15 -4.77 18.05 8.28
N GLN A 16 -6.08 18.29 8.24
CA GLN A 16 -6.75 18.59 6.98
C GLN A 16 -6.33 19.96 6.41
N VAL A 17 -6.21 20.98 7.26
CA VAL A 17 -5.80 22.34 6.85
C VAL A 17 -4.36 22.32 6.32
N GLU A 18 -3.49 21.51 6.91
CA GLU A 18 -2.11 21.26 6.43
C GLU A 18 -2.04 20.45 5.12
N GLY A 19 -3.18 20.00 4.57
CA GLY A 19 -3.23 19.17 3.37
C GLY A 19 -2.96 17.68 3.59
N ASN A 20 -2.84 17.22 4.84
CA ASN A 20 -2.63 15.83 5.23
C ASN A 20 -3.94 15.02 5.24
N PHE A 21 -4.71 15.07 4.15
CA PHE A 21 -6.07 14.51 4.07
C PHE A 21 -6.17 13.02 4.41
N GLY A 22 -5.19 12.21 3.98
CA GLY A 22 -5.15 10.78 4.28
C GLY A 22 -5.00 10.50 5.78
N THR A 23 -4.08 11.21 6.44
CA THR A 23 -3.86 11.10 7.88
C THR A 23 -5.07 11.65 8.65
N ALA A 24 -5.60 12.81 8.25
CA ALA A 24 -6.81 13.37 8.83
C ALA A 24 -8.01 12.40 8.76
N HIS A 25 -8.16 11.67 7.64
CA HIS A 25 -9.19 10.65 7.48
C HIS A 25 -9.02 9.50 8.50
N VAL A 26 -7.79 9.00 8.70
CA VAL A 26 -7.51 7.96 9.71
C VAL A 26 -7.84 8.46 11.13
N TYR A 27 -7.48 9.71 11.46
CA TYR A 27 -7.82 10.31 12.75
C TYR A 27 -9.33 10.40 12.96
N ARG A 28 -10.10 10.78 11.93
CA ARG A 28 -11.57 10.79 12.02
C ARG A 28 -12.17 9.40 12.18
N SER A 29 -11.66 8.42 11.46
CA SER A 29 -12.13 7.03 11.58
C SER A 29 -11.86 6.46 12.98
N SER A 30 -10.66 6.72 13.52
CA SER A 30 -10.32 6.33 14.89
C SER A 30 -11.18 7.05 15.93
N LEU A 31 -11.45 8.35 15.73
CA LEU A 31 -12.34 9.13 16.58
C LEU A 31 -13.76 8.56 16.60
N ASN A 32 -14.32 8.24 15.43
CA ASN A 32 -15.66 7.66 15.32
C ASN A 32 -15.73 6.30 16.03
N ALA A 33 -14.66 5.51 15.98
CA ALA A 33 -14.58 4.24 16.71
C ALA A 33 -14.56 4.46 18.23
N ILE A 34 -13.85 5.48 18.72
CA ILE A 34 -13.84 5.87 20.14
C ILE A 34 -15.22 6.35 20.59
N ILE A 35 -15.88 7.22 19.81
CA ILE A 35 -17.25 7.69 20.12
C ILE A 35 -18.23 6.51 20.20
N ALA A 36 -18.08 5.52 19.32
CA ALA A 36 -18.91 4.31 19.35
C ALA A 36 -18.64 3.43 20.58
N TYR A 37 -17.43 3.45 21.13
CA TYR A 37 -17.07 2.74 22.35
C TYR A 37 -17.60 3.45 23.61
N CYS A 38 -17.44 4.78 23.69
CA CYS A 38 -17.79 5.57 24.89
C CYS A 38 -19.27 5.95 25.00
N GLY A 39 -20.07 5.77 23.94
CA GLY A 39 -21.50 6.08 23.97
C GLY A 39 -21.80 7.58 24.04
N LYS A 40 -21.45 8.33 22.97
CA LYS A 40 -21.74 9.76 22.71
C LYS A 40 -21.29 10.80 23.75
N ALA A 41 -21.00 10.44 25.00
CA ALA A 41 -20.45 11.32 26.02
C ALA A 41 -18.94 11.52 25.82
N ASP A 42 -18.48 12.77 25.97
CA ASP A 42 -17.06 13.10 25.88
C ASP A 42 -16.36 12.91 27.24
N PHE A 43 -15.15 12.38 27.23
CA PHE A 43 -14.38 12.01 28.40
C PHE A 43 -13.06 12.79 28.45
N THR A 44 -12.42 12.78 29.60
CA THR A 44 -11.17 13.48 29.92
C THR A 44 -9.97 12.55 29.72
N PHE A 45 -8.77 13.10 29.63
CA PHE A 45 -7.55 12.28 29.43
C PHE A 45 -7.17 11.49 30.68
N GLU A 46 -7.62 11.96 31.85
CA GLU A 46 -7.47 11.32 33.15
C GLU A 46 -8.26 10.00 33.25
N GLU A 47 -9.33 9.86 32.47
CA GLU A 47 -10.13 8.64 32.40
C GLU A 47 -9.49 7.53 31.53
N VAL A 48 -8.38 7.83 30.85
CA VAL A 48 -7.69 6.87 29.97
C VAL A 48 -6.70 6.05 30.78
N SER A 49 -7.07 4.81 31.09
CA SER A 49 -6.21 3.83 31.77
C SER A 49 -5.79 2.66 30.84
N PRO A 50 -4.83 1.82 31.25
CA PRO A 50 -4.53 0.57 30.55
C PRO A 50 -5.75 -0.34 30.35
N GLU A 51 -6.66 -0.37 31.32
CA GLU A 51 -7.92 -1.13 31.28
C GLU A 51 -8.89 -0.53 30.26
N TRP A 52 -9.00 0.80 30.22
CA TRP A 52 -9.79 1.50 29.20
C TRP A 52 -9.29 1.16 27.79
N LEU A 53 -7.96 1.21 27.58
CA LEU A 53 -7.34 0.88 26.30
C LEU A 53 -7.59 -0.58 25.91
N LYS A 54 -7.54 -1.49 26.89
CA LYS A 54 -7.84 -2.91 26.67
C LYS A 54 -9.31 -3.11 26.33
N GLY A 55 -10.22 -2.42 27.02
CA GLY A 55 -11.64 -2.40 26.70
C GLY A 55 -11.91 -1.92 25.28
N PHE A 56 -11.25 -0.84 24.85
CA PHE A 56 -11.35 -0.34 23.49
C PHE A 56 -10.81 -1.33 22.45
N GLU A 57 -9.67 -1.98 22.71
CA GLU A 57 -9.14 -3.04 21.85
C GLU A 57 -10.15 -4.18 21.67
N MET A 58 -10.73 -4.67 22.78
CA MET A 58 -11.74 -5.73 22.76
C MET A 58 -13.00 -5.30 22.00
N HIS A 59 -13.46 -4.06 22.17
CA HIS A 59 -14.58 -3.50 21.41
C HIS A 59 -14.29 -3.47 19.90
N LEU A 60 -13.11 -3.05 19.48
CA LEU A 60 -12.74 -3.07 18.06
C LEU A 60 -12.74 -4.50 17.49
N ARG A 61 -12.24 -5.46 18.27
CA ARG A 61 -12.23 -6.88 17.89
C ARG A 61 -13.62 -7.49 17.83
N SER A 62 -14.51 -7.17 18.77
CA SER A 62 -15.91 -7.66 18.75
C SER A 62 -16.70 -7.12 17.56
N ARG A 63 -16.33 -5.96 17.02
CA ARG A 63 -16.85 -5.40 15.75
C ARG A 63 -16.25 -6.02 14.50
N GLY A 64 -15.42 -7.05 14.61
CA GLY A 64 -14.79 -7.72 13.48
C GLY A 64 -13.61 -6.96 12.86
N CYS A 65 -13.07 -5.92 13.51
CA CYS A 65 -11.90 -5.22 12.98
C CYS A 65 -10.68 -6.15 12.96
N SER A 66 -9.92 -6.15 11.86
CA SER A 66 -8.65 -6.86 11.79
C SER A 66 -7.63 -6.28 12.79
N TRP A 67 -6.61 -7.08 13.16
CA TRP A 67 -5.55 -6.61 14.05
C TRP A 67 -4.80 -5.38 13.51
N ASN A 68 -4.70 -5.24 12.18
CA ASN A 68 -4.11 -4.07 11.56
C ASN A 68 -5.00 -2.81 11.72
N THR A 69 -6.32 -2.95 11.60
CA THR A 69 -7.26 -1.86 11.88
C THR A 69 -7.19 -1.46 13.37
N VAL A 70 -7.19 -2.45 14.27
CA VAL A 70 -7.05 -2.24 15.72
C VAL A 70 -5.78 -1.47 16.05
N SER A 71 -4.64 -1.94 15.55
CA SER A 71 -3.34 -1.29 15.72
C SER A 71 -3.32 0.12 15.15
N THR A 72 -3.93 0.34 13.99
CA THR A 72 -4.02 1.67 13.37
C THR A 72 -4.75 2.66 14.27
N TYR A 73 -5.90 2.27 14.83
CA TYR A 73 -6.67 3.13 15.72
C TYR A 73 -5.95 3.36 17.05
N LEU A 74 -5.38 2.31 17.66
CA LEU A 74 -4.62 2.45 18.91
C LEU A 74 -3.35 3.30 18.77
N ARG A 75 -2.61 3.17 17.66
CA ARG A 75 -1.46 4.03 17.37
C ARG A 75 -1.87 5.48 17.11
N THR A 76 -3.01 5.68 16.44
CA THR A 76 -3.57 7.01 16.21
C THR A 76 -3.97 7.65 17.54
N PHE A 77 -4.65 6.91 18.41
CA PHE A 77 -5.01 7.38 19.73
C PHE A 77 -3.78 7.66 20.60
N ARG A 78 -2.75 6.80 20.55
CA ARG A 78 -1.46 7.05 21.21
C ARG A 78 -0.81 8.35 20.76
N ALA A 79 -0.82 8.64 19.45
CA ALA A 79 -0.28 9.90 18.93
C ALA A 79 -1.06 11.12 19.44
N VAL A 80 -2.39 11.03 19.53
CA VAL A 80 -3.25 12.08 20.11
C VAL A 80 -2.96 12.26 21.60
N TYR A 81 -2.86 11.18 22.35
CA TYR A 81 -2.56 11.21 23.79
C TYR A 81 -1.20 11.85 24.06
N ASN A 82 -0.15 11.41 23.36
CA ASN A 82 1.19 11.97 23.51
C ASN A 82 1.22 13.47 23.19
N ARG A 83 0.51 13.90 22.13
CA ARG A 83 0.38 15.33 21.81
C ARG A 83 -0.35 16.12 22.91
N ALA A 84 -1.34 15.50 23.57
CA ALA A 84 -2.01 16.14 24.69
C ALA A 84 -1.08 16.27 25.90
N VAL A 85 -0.22 15.27 26.16
CA VAL A 85 0.82 15.31 27.19
C VAL A 85 1.82 16.43 26.91
N ASP A 86 2.34 16.52 25.68
CA ASP A 86 3.31 17.56 25.28
C ASP A 86 2.76 18.98 25.47
N LEU A 87 1.44 19.15 25.37
CA LEU A 87 0.75 20.42 25.57
C LEU A 87 0.28 20.66 27.02
N GLY A 88 0.63 19.78 27.95
CA GLY A 88 0.20 19.86 29.35
C GLY A 88 -1.30 19.64 29.57
N LYS A 89 -1.98 18.95 28.64
CA LYS A 89 -3.43 18.72 28.66
C LYS A 89 -3.84 17.29 29.04
N ALA A 90 -2.87 16.41 29.22
CA ALA A 90 -3.04 15.03 29.67
C ALA A 90 -1.89 14.66 30.62
N PRO A 91 -2.13 13.79 31.61
CA PRO A 91 -1.05 13.31 32.48
C PRO A 91 -0.07 12.42 31.71
N TYR A 92 1.21 12.50 32.06
CA TYR A 92 2.19 11.54 31.57
C TYR A 92 2.08 10.23 32.36
N VAL A 93 1.70 9.14 31.68
CA VAL A 93 1.63 7.80 32.27
C VAL A 93 2.62 6.88 31.56
N PRO A 94 3.70 6.43 32.24
CA PRO A 94 4.66 5.50 31.66
C PRO A 94 4.01 4.23 31.13
N HIS A 95 4.37 3.80 29.92
CA HIS A 95 3.92 2.55 29.32
C HIS A 95 2.39 2.38 29.18
N LEU A 96 1.60 3.47 29.18
CA LEU A 96 0.14 3.44 29.13
C LEU A 96 -0.45 2.50 28.07
N PHE A 97 0.16 2.46 26.88
CA PHE A 97 -0.31 1.65 25.76
C PHE A 97 0.42 0.31 25.58
N ARG A 98 1.17 -0.17 26.60
CA ARG A 98 1.94 -1.43 26.51
C ARG A 98 1.05 -2.67 26.49
N SER A 99 -0.12 -2.61 27.13
CA SER A 99 -1.08 -3.72 27.24
C SER A 99 -1.88 -4.01 25.96
N VAL A 100 -1.75 -3.16 24.94
CA VAL A 100 -2.55 -3.23 23.70
C VAL A 100 -1.69 -3.39 22.46
N TYR A 101 -2.25 -4.08 21.47
CA TYR A 101 -1.60 -4.40 20.22
C TYR A 101 -1.42 -3.16 19.34
N THR A 102 -0.16 -2.79 19.10
CA THR A 102 0.23 -1.68 18.23
C THR A 102 1.23 -2.10 17.15
N GLY A 103 1.33 -3.42 16.90
CA GLY A 103 2.18 -4.02 15.87
C GLY A 103 1.53 -4.03 14.48
N THR A 104 2.23 -4.60 13.50
CA THR A 104 1.70 -4.82 12.14
C THR A 104 1.70 -6.32 11.84
N ARG A 105 0.60 -6.84 11.28
CA ARG A 105 0.53 -8.22 10.78
C ARG A 105 0.56 -8.22 9.26
N THR A 106 1.35 -9.12 8.68
CA THR A 106 1.41 -9.38 7.24
C THR A 106 0.79 -10.73 6.96
N ASP A 107 -0.53 -10.81 7.10
CA ASP A 107 -1.32 -12.03 6.93
C ASP A 107 -1.81 -12.26 5.49
N HIS A 108 -1.81 -11.23 4.64
CA HIS A 108 -2.37 -11.32 3.29
C HIS A 108 -1.32 -11.40 2.19
N LYS A 109 -1.26 -12.58 1.55
CA LYS A 109 -0.50 -12.85 0.33
C LYS A 109 -1.16 -12.17 -0.88
N ARG A 110 -0.72 -10.95 -1.21
CA ARG A 110 -1.34 -10.14 -2.28
C ARG A 110 -0.76 -10.32 -3.68
N ALA A 111 0.44 -10.90 -3.82
CA ALA A 111 1.06 -11.11 -5.13
C ALA A 111 0.34 -12.20 -5.92
N LEU A 112 0.17 -12.04 -7.23
CA LEU A 112 -0.35 -13.09 -8.10
C LEU A 112 0.64 -14.27 -8.15
N CYS A 113 0.12 -15.50 -8.26
CA CYS A 113 0.93 -16.64 -8.65
C CYS A 113 1.16 -16.64 -10.18
N ASP A 114 2.06 -17.49 -10.67
CA ASP A 114 2.43 -17.51 -12.09
C ASP A 114 1.24 -17.82 -13.01
N GLU A 115 0.30 -18.68 -12.57
CA GLU A 115 -0.90 -19.02 -13.33
C GLU A 115 -1.86 -17.83 -13.46
N ASP A 116 -2.17 -17.17 -12.33
CA ASP A 116 -3.05 -16.00 -12.32
C ASP A 116 -2.40 -14.79 -13.04
N MET A 117 -1.07 -14.67 -12.95
CA MET A 117 -0.32 -13.67 -13.69
C MET A 117 -0.45 -13.88 -15.21
N LYS A 118 -0.30 -15.13 -15.70
CA LYS A 118 -0.51 -15.43 -17.12
C LYS A 118 -1.91 -15.02 -17.60
N LYS A 119 -2.94 -15.30 -16.80
CA LYS A 119 -4.33 -14.89 -17.12
C LYS A 119 -4.47 -13.36 -17.19
N VAL A 120 -3.94 -12.64 -16.20
CA VAL A 120 -4.04 -11.17 -16.12
C VAL A 120 -3.25 -10.47 -17.22
N PHE A 121 -2.14 -11.03 -17.69
CA PHE A 121 -1.32 -10.44 -18.76
C PHE A 121 -1.73 -10.91 -20.15
N ALA A 122 -2.61 -11.91 -20.27
CA ALA A 122 -3.18 -12.32 -21.54
C ALA A 122 -4.09 -11.23 -22.11
N LYS A 123 -4.05 -11.07 -23.44
CA LYS A 123 -4.90 -10.12 -24.15
C LYS A 123 -6.36 -10.57 -24.06
N LEU A 124 -7.21 -9.77 -23.43
CA LEU A 124 -8.66 -9.99 -23.48
C LEU A 124 -9.17 -9.71 -24.89
N SER A 125 -9.89 -10.66 -25.47
CA SER A 125 -10.57 -10.45 -26.75
C SER A 125 -11.74 -9.49 -26.55
N ARG A 126 -11.78 -8.38 -27.30
CA ARG A 126 -12.91 -7.43 -27.25
C ARG A 126 -14.23 -8.06 -27.71
N THR A 127 -14.15 -9.18 -28.43
CA THR A 127 -15.31 -9.94 -28.92
C THR A 127 -16.01 -10.72 -27.79
N SER A 128 -15.39 -10.84 -26.62
CA SER A 128 -15.89 -11.62 -25.48
C SER A 128 -16.98 -10.91 -24.65
N GLY A 129 -17.50 -9.75 -25.09
CA GLY A 129 -18.50 -8.98 -24.33
C GLY A 129 -17.98 -8.32 -23.06
N VAL A 130 -16.66 -8.27 -22.87
CA VAL A 130 -16.03 -7.69 -21.67
C VAL A 130 -16.19 -6.17 -21.68
N PRO A 131 -16.66 -5.54 -20.58
CA PRO A 131 -16.80 -4.09 -20.51
C PRO A 131 -15.47 -3.37 -20.76
N PHE A 132 -15.52 -2.28 -21.52
CA PHE A 132 -14.34 -1.48 -21.86
C PHE A 132 -13.56 -1.01 -20.60
N ALA A 133 -14.28 -0.65 -19.53
CA ALA A 133 -13.67 -0.21 -18.28
C ALA A 133 -12.84 -1.32 -17.59
N VAL A 134 -13.23 -2.59 -17.72
CA VAL A 134 -12.49 -3.74 -17.19
C VAL A 134 -11.19 -3.92 -17.99
N CYS A 135 -11.25 -3.86 -19.32
CA CYS A 135 -10.07 -3.92 -20.18
C CYS A 135 -9.12 -2.75 -19.90
N GLN A 136 -9.64 -1.53 -19.74
CA GLN A 136 -8.83 -0.38 -19.35
C GLN A 136 -8.16 -0.59 -17.99
N ALA A 137 -8.89 -1.13 -17.01
CA ALA A 137 -8.33 -1.39 -15.69
C ALA A 137 -7.21 -2.45 -15.73
N GLN A 138 -7.37 -3.50 -16.53
CA GLN A 138 -6.34 -4.52 -16.79
C GLN A 138 -5.08 -3.87 -17.38
N GLU A 139 -5.22 -3.06 -18.42
CA GLU A 139 -4.07 -2.46 -19.09
C GLU A 139 -3.35 -1.44 -18.19
N LEU A 140 -4.07 -0.64 -17.40
CA LEU A 140 -3.47 0.24 -16.40
C LEU A 140 -2.80 -0.56 -15.27
N PHE A 141 -3.35 -1.71 -14.88
CA PHE A 141 -2.70 -2.62 -13.93
C PHE A 141 -1.37 -3.16 -14.46
N ILE A 142 -1.34 -3.59 -15.73
CA ILE A 142 -0.12 -4.02 -16.41
C ILE A 142 0.89 -2.88 -16.48
N LEU A 143 0.45 -1.67 -16.82
CA LEU A 143 1.32 -0.49 -16.81
C LEU A 143 1.91 -0.22 -15.42
N MET A 144 1.09 -0.26 -14.36
CA MET A 144 1.57 -0.12 -12.98
C MET A 144 2.62 -1.17 -12.61
N PHE A 145 2.42 -2.42 -13.04
CA PHE A 145 3.41 -3.49 -12.85
C PHE A 145 4.72 -3.16 -13.59
N SER A 146 4.65 -2.81 -14.88
CA SER A 146 5.82 -2.45 -15.71
C SER A 146 6.58 -1.24 -15.16
N LEU A 147 5.89 -0.33 -14.47
CA LEU A 147 6.47 0.82 -13.78
C LEU A 147 7.00 0.47 -12.37
N ARG A 148 7.63 -0.71 -12.22
CA ARG A 148 8.18 -1.21 -10.95
C ARG A 148 7.15 -1.34 -9.82
N GLY A 149 5.93 -1.74 -10.17
CA GLY A 149 4.85 -1.85 -9.20
C GLY A 149 4.43 -0.49 -8.62
N MET A 150 4.30 0.52 -9.48
CA MET A 150 3.88 1.87 -9.10
C MET A 150 2.51 1.83 -8.41
N PRO A 151 2.35 2.39 -7.21
CA PRO A 151 1.06 2.54 -6.56
C PRO A 151 0.12 3.44 -7.37
N PHE A 152 -1.18 3.17 -7.29
CA PHE A 152 -2.19 3.94 -8.02
C PHE A 152 -2.19 5.43 -7.65
N VAL A 153 -1.87 5.78 -6.40
CA VAL A 153 -1.72 7.20 -6.01
C VAL A 153 -0.59 7.89 -6.73
N ASP A 154 0.52 7.21 -7.02
CA ASP A 154 1.61 7.84 -7.76
C ASP A 154 1.19 7.96 -9.23
N LEU A 155 0.58 6.93 -9.81
CA LEU A 155 0.03 6.94 -11.18
C LEU A 155 -0.99 8.08 -11.40
N ALA A 156 -1.93 8.26 -10.48
CA ALA A 156 -2.99 9.25 -10.57
C ALA A 156 -2.47 10.70 -10.54
N TYR A 157 -1.35 10.94 -9.85
CA TYR A 157 -0.75 12.26 -9.71
C TYR A 157 0.46 12.50 -10.62
N LEU A 158 0.86 11.53 -11.45
CA LEU A 158 1.89 11.74 -12.47
C LEU A 158 1.51 12.91 -13.35
N ARG A 159 2.48 13.77 -13.63
CA ARG A 159 2.33 14.94 -14.50
C ARG A 159 2.93 14.68 -15.86
N LYS A 160 2.46 15.39 -16.87
CA LYS A 160 3.05 15.33 -18.22
C LYS A 160 4.54 15.71 -18.21
N SER A 161 4.92 16.66 -17.37
CA SER A 161 6.31 17.07 -17.15
C SER A 161 7.22 15.98 -16.60
N ASP A 162 6.64 14.95 -15.98
CA ASP A 162 7.38 13.86 -15.35
C ASP A 162 7.86 12.84 -16.38
N LEU A 163 7.23 12.81 -17.57
CA LEU A 163 7.63 11.97 -18.70
C LEU A 163 8.52 12.78 -19.65
N ARG A 164 9.74 12.32 -19.86
CA ARG A 164 10.66 12.83 -20.88
C ARG A 164 11.16 11.66 -21.72
N ASP A 165 10.94 11.71 -23.02
CA ASP A 165 11.17 10.60 -23.96
C ASP A 165 10.49 9.30 -23.49
N ASN A 166 11.25 8.35 -22.98
CA ASN A 166 10.77 7.10 -22.41
C ASN A 166 11.09 6.96 -20.91
N VAL A 167 11.37 8.05 -20.19
CA VAL A 167 11.71 8.02 -18.76
C VAL A 167 10.66 8.80 -17.97
N ILE A 168 10.08 8.15 -16.96
CA ILE A 168 9.23 8.79 -15.95
C ILE A 168 10.05 9.06 -14.69
N THR A 169 10.19 10.32 -14.31
CA THR A 169 10.84 10.75 -13.07
C THR A 169 9.83 11.43 -12.16
N TYR A 170 9.64 10.90 -10.95
CA TYR A 170 8.60 11.37 -10.02
C TYR A 170 9.05 11.24 -8.56
N ARG A 171 8.31 11.87 -7.64
CA ARG A 171 8.49 11.67 -6.19
C ARG A 171 7.35 10.83 -5.63
N ARG A 172 7.71 9.80 -4.86
CA ARG A 172 6.75 8.95 -4.15
C ARG A 172 5.87 9.79 -3.23
N ARG A 173 4.54 9.73 -3.42
CA ARG A 173 3.59 10.49 -2.58
C ARG A 173 3.66 10.13 -1.10
N LYS A 174 3.92 8.85 -0.80
CA LYS A 174 3.99 8.36 0.60
C LYS A 174 5.29 8.75 1.32
N THR A 175 6.42 8.79 0.63
CA THR A 175 7.75 8.87 1.27
C THR A 175 8.59 10.05 0.79
N GLY A 176 8.14 10.79 -0.23
CA GLY A 176 8.88 11.90 -0.85
C GLY A 176 10.10 11.47 -1.68
N ARG A 177 10.47 10.18 -1.67
CA ARG A 177 11.68 9.69 -2.35
C ARG A 177 11.57 9.87 -3.87
N PRO A 178 12.60 10.45 -4.52
CA PRO A 178 12.65 10.52 -5.98
C PRO A 178 12.87 9.13 -6.56
N LEU A 179 12.18 8.84 -7.66
CA LEU A 179 12.33 7.62 -8.45
C LEU A 179 12.38 7.98 -9.93
N SER A 180 13.15 7.22 -10.69
CA SER A 180 13.21 7.29 -12.14
C SER A 180 13.04 5.90 -12.72
N VAL A 181 12.15 5.78 -13.71
CA VAL A 181 11.82 4.51 -14.37
C VAL A 181 11.92 4.72 -15.87
N THR A 182 12.80 3.96 -16.51
CA THR A 182 12.85 3.84 -17.98
C THR A 182 11.79 2.86 -18.45
N LEU A 183 10.96 3.29 -19.40
CA LEU A 183 9.83 2.54 -19.93
C LEU A 183 10.29 1.68 -21.10
N THR A 184 9.78 0.45 -21.13
CA THR A 184 9.89 -0.41 -22.31
C THR A 184 8.96 0.10 -23.42
N PRO A 185 9.18 -0.33 -24.69
CA PRO A 185 8.28 0.03 -25.79
C PRO A 185 6.81 -0.33 -25.50
N GLU A 186 6.55 -1.48 -24.88
CA GLU A 186 5.21 -1.96 -24.53
C GLU A 186 4.54 -1.05 -23.49
N ALA A 187 5.30 -0.64 -22.46
CA ALA A 187 4.80 0.31 -21.47
C ALA A 187 4.50 1.67 -22.12
N MET A 188 5.33 2.13 -23.05
CA MET A 188 5.10 3.37 -23.79
C MET A 188 3.83 3.32 -24.66
N ILE A 189 3.49 2.17 -25.23
CA ILE A 189 2.21 1.99 -25.96
C ILE A 189 1.03 2.25 -25.02
N LEU A 190 1.04 1.69 -23.81
CA LEU A 190 -0.02 1.89 -22.83
C LEU A 190 -0.09 3.34 -22.33
N VAL A 191 1.07 3.96 -22.09
CA VAL A 191 1.14 5.39 -21.73
C VAL A 191 0.49 6.23 -22.84
N LYS A 192 0.91 6.07 -24.09
CA LYS A 192 0.36 6.85 -25.22
C LYS A 192 -1.14 6.59 -25.44
N LYS A 193 -1.61 5.38 -25.17
CA LYS A 193 -3.02 5.01 -25.29
C LYS A 193 -3.90 5.73 -24.28
N TYR A 194 -3.43 5.86 -23.03
CA TYR A 194 -4.24 6.39 -21.91
C TYR A 194 -3.85 7.79 -21.46
N MET A 195 -2.78 8.37 -21.99
CA MET A 195 -2.34 9.70 -21.59
C MET A 195 -3.40 10.75 -21.88
N ASN A 196 -3.50 11.73 -20.98
CA ASN A 196 -4.42 12.84 -21.10
C ASN A 196 -4.02 13.74 -22.27
N ARG A 197 -4.96 13.95 -23.20
CA ARG A 197 -4.76 14.78 -24.40
C ARG A 197 -5.14 16.24 -24.20
N ASP A 198 -5.85 16.57 -23.13
CA ASP A 198 -6.22 17.96 -22.81
C ASP A 198 -4.98 18.76 -22.40
N PRO A 199 -4.51 19.75 -23.18
CA PRO A 199 -3.30 20.51 -22.88
C PRO A 199 -3.39 21.33 -21.59
N SER A 200 -4.60 21.68 -21.13
CA SER A 200 -4.79 22.44 -19.89
C SER A 200 -4.57 21.61 -18.63
N SER A 201 -4.73 20.28 -18.74
CA SER A 201 -4.50 19.37 -17.62
C SER A 201 -2.99 19.12 -17.41
N PRO A 202 -2.47 19.30 -16.19
CA PRO A 202 -1.07 18.99 -15.88
C PRO A 202 -0.81 17.48 -15.76
N TYR A 203 -1.86 16.68 -15.52
CA TYR A 203 -1.73 15.26 -15.22
C TYR A 203 -1.47 14.43 -16.48
N LEU A 204 -0.61 13.43 -16.36
CA LEU A 204 -0.28 12.49 -17.43
C LEU A 204 -1.48 11.62 -17.80
N PHE A 205 -2.31 11.24 -16.83
CA PHE A 205 -3.52 10.45 -17.05
C PHE A 205 -4.77 11.24 -16.64
N PRO A 206 -5.92 11.04 -17.31
CA PRO A 206 -7.17 11.76 -17.02
C PRO A 206 -7.89 11.18 -15.79
N LEU A 207 -7.17 11.01 -14.69
CA LEU A 207 -7.68 10.46 -13.42
C LEU A 207 -8.09 11.56 -12.43
N LEU A 208 -7.49 12.75 -12.56
CA LEU A 208 -7.73 13.92 -11.73
C LEU A 208 -7.94 15.15 -12.62
N LYS A 209 -8.71 16.11 -12.11
CA LYS A 209 -8.97 17.40 -12.76
C LYS A 209 -8.53 18.57 -11.87
N SER A 210 -8.82 18.46 -10.58
CA SER A 210 -8.54 19.50 -9.60
C SER A 210 -7.04 19.61 -9.31
N ARG A 211 -6.61 20.80 -8.85
CA ARG A 211 -5.22 21.07 -8.47
C ARG A 211 -4.77 20.16 -7.33
N GLU A 212 -3.57 19.61 -7.44
CA GLU A 212 -2.97 18.79 -6.39
C GLU A 212 -2.91 19.55 -5.05
N GLY A 213 -3.19 18.84 -3.96
CA GLY A 213 -3.20 19.42 -2.61
C GLY A 213 -4.55 20.02 -2.20
N THR A 214 -5.54 20.09 -3.09
CA THR A 214 -6.90 20.50 -2.72
C THR A 214 -7.73 19.33 -2.22
N LYS A 215 -8.80 19.66 -1.48
CA LYS A 215 -9.77 18.68 -0.98
C LYS A 215 -10.50 17.98 -2.14
N GLU A 216 -10.74 18.70 -3.23
CA GLU A 216 -11.40 18.24 -4.45
C GLU A 216 -10.52 17.18 -5.13
N ALA A 217 -9.22 17.45 -5.32
CA ALA A 217 -8.29 16.49 -5.90
C ALA A 217 -8.18 15.21 -5.04
N TYR A 218 -8.21 15.33 -3.71
CA TYR A 218 -8.23 14.16 -2.83
C TYR A 218 -9.52 13.34 -3.00
N ARG A 219 -10.68 13.99 -3.13
CA ARG A 219 -11.96 13.33 -3.38
C ARG A 219 -12.00 12.64 -4.75
N GLU A 220 -11.51 13.31 -5.79
CA GLU A 220 -11.36 12.75 -7.14
C GLU A 220 -10.49 11.49 -7.10
N TYR A 221 -9.32 11.56 -6.44
CA TYR A 221 -8.46 10.40 -6.24
C TYR A 221 -9.18 9.24 -5.53
N GLN A 222 -9.92 9.51 -4.45
CA GLN A 222 -10.66 8.46 -3.74
C GLN A 222 -11.74 7.81 -4.60
N LEU A 223 -12.39 8.57 -5.49
CA LEU A 223 -13.37 8.04 -6.44
C LEU A 223 -12.68 7.21 -7.53
N ALA A 224 -11.60 7.72 -8.13
CA ALA A 224 -10.82 7.02 -9.15
C ALA A 224 -10.28 5.69 -8.61
N LEU A 225 -9.70 5.67 -7.41
CA LEU A 225 -9.19 4.46 -6.78
C LEU A 225 -10.30 3.43 -6.51
N ARG A 226 -11.46 3.87 -6.02
CA ARG A 226 -12.60 2.97 -5.77
C ARG A 226 -13.12 2.36 -7.07
N SER A 227 -13.31 3.19 -8.10
CA SER A 227 -13.75 2.73 -9.42
C SER A 227 -12.74 1.75 -10.01
N PHE A 228 -11.45 2.08 -9.99
CA PHE A 228 -10.39 1.20 -10.49
C PHE A 228 -10.36 -0.16 -9.77
N ASN A 229 -10.41 -0.17 -8.43
CA ASN A 229 -10.44 -1.43 -7.68
C ASN A 229 -11.73 -2.23 -7.91
N GLN A 230 -12.86 -1.59 -8.19
CA GLN A 230 -14.08 -2.28 -8.58
C GLN A 230 -13.92 -2.98 -9.93
N GLN A 231 -13.32 -2.31 -10.92
CA GLN A 231 -13.04 -2.93 -12.23
C GLN A 231 -12.03 -4.08 -12.12
N LEU A 232 -11.03 -3.97 -11.23
CA LEU A 232 -10.09 -5.07 -10.97
C LEU A 232 -10.75 -6.27 -10.27
N MET A 233 -11.72 -6.02 -9.39
CA MET A 233 -12.51 -7.10 -8.77
C MET A 233 -13.31 -7.85 -9.84
N LEU A 234 -14.01 -7.14 -10.73
CA LEU A 234 -14.73 -7.75 -11.86
C LEU A 234 -13.78 -8.49 -12.82
N LEU A 235 -12.59 -7.96 -13.07
CA LEU A 235 -11.55 -8.65 -13.84
C LEU A 235 -11.14 -9.96 -13.18
N GLY A 236 -10.97 -9.96 -11.86
CA GLY A 236 -10.62 -11.16 -11.10
C GLY A 236 -11.70 -12.24 -11.19
N GLU A 237 -12.97 -11.85 -11.08
CA GLU A 237 -14.12 -12.75 -11.25
C GLU A 237 -14.18 -13.34 -12.66
N LEU A 238 -14.02 -12.49 -13.69
CA LEU A 238 -14.00 -12.89 -15.09
C LEU A 238 -12.91 -13.91 -15.40
N LEU A 239 -11.73 -13.75 -14.80
CA LEU A 239 -10.58 -14.63 -15.01
C LEU A 239 -10.57 -15.86 -14.08
N GLY A 240 -11.56 -15.99 -13.19
CA GLY A 240 -11.62 -17.06 -12.20
C GLY A 240 -10.38 -17.06 -11.28
N LEU A 241 -9.97 -15.90 -10.81
CA LEU A 241 -8.85 -15.76 -9.87
C LEU A 241 -9.31 -16.15 -8.46
N SER A 242 -8.46 -16.87 -7.74
CA SER A 242 -8.73 -17.29 -6.36
C SER A 242 -8.62 -16.13 -5.36
N ASP A 243 -7.68 -15.22 -5.60
CA ASP A 243 -7.41 -14.06 -4.75
C ASP A 243 -8.03 -12.77 -5.33
N LYS A 244 -8.39 -11.85 -4.43
CA LYS A 244 -8.94 -10.54 -4.82
C LYS A 244 -7.87 -9.68 -5.49
N LEU A 245 -8.14 -9.25 -6.72
CA LEU A 245 -7.29 -8.31 -7.43
C LEU A 245 -7.57 -6.87 -6.97
N SER A 246 -6.50 -6.12 -6.73
CA SER A 246 -6.56 -4.70 -6.36
C SER A 246 -5.41 -3.94 -7.00
N SER A 247 -5.48 -2.61 -7.00
CA SER A 247 -4.38 -1.74 -7.41
C SER A 247 -3.05 -2.08 -6.72
N TYR A 248 -3.09 -2.51 -5.45
CA TYR A 248 -1.89 -2.84 -4.69
C TYR A 248 -1.30 -4.21 -5.06
N THR A 249 -2.11 -5.08 -5.67
CA THR A 249 -1.65 -6.39 -6.15
C THR A 249 -0.52 -6.22 -7.17
N ALA A 250 -0.57 -5.25 -8.09
CA ALA A 250 0.49 -4.99 -9.07
C ALA A 250 1.86 -4.81 -8.40
N ARG A 251 1.89 -4.06 -7.28
CA ARG A 251 3.10 -3.78 -6.52
C ARG A 251 3.67 -5.01 -5.83
N HIS A 252 2.82 -5.81 -5.19
CA HIS A 252 3.24 -7.05 -4.55
C HIS A 252 3.71 -8.08 -5.58
N THR A 253 2.99 -8.21 -6.69
CA THR A 253 3.36 -9.10 -7.80
C THR A 253 4.72 -8.70 -8.34
N TRP A 254 4.95 -7.42 -8.66
CA TRP A 254 6.26 -6.98 -9.17
C TRP A 254 7.41 -7.30 -8.20
N ALA A 255 7.26 -7.00 -6.92
CA ALA A 255 8.29 -7.28 -5.91
C ALA A 255 8.58 -8.77 -5.76
N THR A 256 7.53 -9.60 -5.72
CA THR A 256 7.65 -11.06 -5.62
C THR A 256 8.28 -11.64 -6.89
N THR A 257 7.86 -11.20 -8.08
CA THR A 257 8.46 -11.63 -9.35
C THR A 257 9.94 -11.27 -9.41
N ALA A 258 10.30 -10.04 -9.06
CA ALA A 258 11.70 -9.60 -9.02
C ALA A 258 12.54 -10.49 -8.08
N TYR A 259 12.02 -10.80 -6.90
CA TYR A 259 12.66 -11.71 -5.95
C TYR A 259 12.79 -13.13 -6.49
N TYR A 260 11.78 -13.62 -7.20
CA TYR A 260 11.82 -14.93 -7.86
C TYR A 260 12.82 -14.98 -9.02
N CYS A 261 13.07 -13.84 -9.67
CA CYS A 261 14.16 -13.64 -10.62
C CYS A 261 15.53 -13.43 -9.94
N GLU A 262 15.66 -13.71 -8.64
CA GLU A 262 16.91 -13.66 -7.87
C GLU A 262 17.55 -12.27 -7.80
N ILE A 263 16.72 -11.23 -7.99
CA ILE A 263 17.14 -9.85 -7.78
C ILE A 263 17.30 -9.62 -6.27
N HIS A 264 18.45 -9.09 -5.88
CA HIS A 264 18.76 -8.82 -4.48
C HIS A 264 17.69 -7.92 -3.82
N PRO A 265 17.20 -8.23 -2.60
CA PRO A 265 16.16 -7.45 -1.92
C PRO A 265 16.48 -5.96 -1.75
N GLY A 266 17.77 -5.60 -1.64
CA GLY A 266 18.22 -4.20 -1.64
C GLY A 266 17.85 -3.45 -2.93
N ILE A 267 18.09 -4.08 -4.09
CA ILE A 267 17.74 -3.49 -5.40
C ILE A 267 16.22 -3.37 -5.54
N ILE A 268 15.48 -4.39 -5.11
CA ILE A 268 14.00 -4.35 -5.09
C ILE A 268 13.51 -3.20 -4.20
N SER A 269 14.11 -3.03 -3.02
CA SER A 269 13.79 -1.96 -2.08
C SER A 269 13.98 -0.57 -2.68
N GLU A 270 15.11 -0.34 -3.33
CA GLU A 270 15.43 0.92 -4.00
C GLU A 270 14.50 1.19 -5.19
N ALA A 271 14.31 0.18 -6.04
CA ALA A 271 13.40 0.24 -7.19
C ALA A 271 11.96 0.63 -6.79
N MET A 272 11.54 0.19 -5.60
CA MET A 272 10.23 0.47 -5.03
C MET A 272 10.16 1.78 -4.23
N GLY A 273 11.30 2.41 -3.91
CA GLY A 273 11.37 3.58 -3.05
C GLY A 273 11.03 3.30 -1.57
N HIS A 274 11.33 2.08 -1.09
CA HIS A 274 11.14 1.68 0.31
C HIS A 274 12.28 2.15 1.20
N SER A 275 11.96 2.50 2.46
CA SER A 275 12.93 3.04 3.42
C SER A 275 13.99 2.06 3.86
N SER A 276 13.68 0.76 3.85
CA SER A 276 14.57 -0.33 4.23
C SER A 276 14.17 -1.63 3.55
N ILE A 277 15.10 -2.60 3.52
CA ILE A 277 14.86 -3.96 3.03
C ILE A 277 13.73 -4.63 3.83
N THR A 278 13.67 -4.41 5.15
CA THR A 278 12.60 -4.95 6.02
C THR A 278 11.19 -4.55 5.55
N VAL A 279 11.03 -3.33 5.02
CA VAL A 279 9.75 -2.94 4.42
C VAL A 279 9.46 -3.76 3.18
N THR A 280 10.46 -4.03 2.35
CA THR A 280 10.35 -4.84 1.13
C THR A 280 10.02 -6.30 1.43
N GLU A 281 10.58 -6.88 2.49
CA GLU A 281 10.29 -8.26 2.92
C GLU A 281 8.79 -8.50 3.15
N THR A 282 8.03 -7.49 3.61
CA THR A 282 6.57 -7.59 3.76
C THR A 282 5.82 -7.82 2.45
N TYR A 283 6.48 -7.62 1.30
CA TYR A 283 5.92 -7.83 -0.03
C TYR A 283 6.29 -9.18 -0.64
N LEU A 284 7.36 -9.82 -0.17
CA LEU A 284 7.95 -10.99 -0.80
C LEU A 284 7.20 -12.25 -0.38
N LYS A 285 6.77 -13.06 -1.35
CA LYS A 285 6.31 -14.41 -1.05
C LYS A 285 7.54 -15.33 -0.80
N PRO A 286 7.49 -16.22 0.21
CA PRO A 286 8.54 -17.22 0.40
C PRO A 286 8.70 -18.10 -0.83
N PHE A 287 9.92 -18.58 -1.05
CA PHE A 287 10.18 -19.58 -2.08
C PHE A 287 9.44 -20.89 -1.77
N ARG A 288 9.03 -21.60 -2.83
CA ARG A 288 8.49 -22.95 -2.71
C ARG A 288 9.62 -23.94 -2.46
N SER A 289 9.33 -25.06 -1.78
CA SER A 289 10.33 -26.09 -1.43
C SER A 289 11.21 -26.50 -2.61
N LYS A 290 10.63 -26.68 -3.80
CA LYS A 290 11.37 -27.00 -5.02
C LYS A 290 12.56 -26.06 -5.29
N LYS A 291 12.38 -24.75 -5.14
CA LYS A 291 13.45 -23.76 -5.38
C LYS A 291 14.49 -23.77 -4.26
N ILE A 292 14.09 -24.12 -3.03
CA ILE A 292 15.00 -24.34 -1.89
C ILE A 292 15.84 -25.60 -2.14
N ASP A 293 15.24 -26.67 -2.66
CA ASP A 293 15.94 -27.92 -2.99
C ASP A 293 16.94 -27.72 -4.14
N GLU A 294 16.56 -26.93 -5.17
CA GLU A 294 17.47 -26.53 -6.25
C GLU A 294 18.66 -25.73 -5.73
N ALA A 295 18.43 -24.77 -4.81
CA ALA A 295 19.50 -24.02 -4.16
C ALA A 295 20.42 -24.92 -3.32
N ASN A 296 19.84 -25.85 -2.55
CA ASN A 296 20.62 -26.83 -1.78
C ASN A 296 21.48 -27.70 -2.71
N LYS A 297 20.94 -28.14 -3.84
CA LYS A 297 21.70 -28.89 -4.84
C LYS A 297 22.88 -28.09 -5.38
N GLN A 298 22.70 -26.80 -5.68
CA GLN A 298 23.81 -25.94 -6.12
C GLN A 298 24.93 -25.83 -5.06
N VAL A 299 24.57 -25.70 -3.78
CA VAL A 299 25.55 -25.69 -2.67
C VAL A 299 26.31 -27.01 -2.61
N LEU A 300 25.60 -28.14 -2.65
CA LEU A 300 26.21 -29.46 -2.62
C LEU A 300 27.11 -29.72 -3.84
N ASP A 301 26.69 -29.29 -5.02
CA ASP A 301 27.48 -29.43 -6.26
C ASP A 301 28.75 -28.56 -6.22
N PHE A 302 28.68 -27.36 -5.64
CA PHE A 302 29.85 -26.51 -5.41
C PHE A 302 30.86 -27.18 -4.47
N VAL A 303 30.40 -27.73 -3.34
CA VAL A 303 31.25 -28.47 -2.40
C VAL A 303 31.87 -29.68 -3.08
N LYS A 304 31.09 -30.49 -3.80
CA LYS A 304 31.60 -31.65 -4.54
C LYS A 304 32.69 -31.27 -5.53
N ARG A 305 32.52 -30.20 -6.31
CA ARG A 305 33.55 -29.71 -7.25
C ARG A 305 34.82 -29.24 -6.53
N SER A 306 34.65 -28.59 -5.38
CA SER A 306 35.77 -28.09 -4.57
C SER A 306 36.55 -29.24 -3.90
N VAL A 307 35.84 -30.30 -3.48
CA VAL A 307 36.41 -31.50 -2.86
C VAL A 307 36.96 -32.48 -3.90
N THR A 308 36.50 -32.49 -5.15
CA THR A 308 37.21 -33.24 -6.22
C THR A 308 38.60 -32.68 -6.53
N GLY A 309 38.91 -31.44 -6.12
CA GLY A 309 40.28 -30.89 -6.12
C GLY A 309 41.10 -31.21 -4.86
N VAL A 310 40.46 -31.70 -3.79
CA VAL A 310 41.10 -32.11 -2.52
C VAL A 310 40.37 -33.35 -2.03
N SER A 311 40.85 -34.50 -2.47
CA SER A 311 40.32 -35.85 -2.22
C SER A 311 39.60 -36.00 -0.88
N ALA A 312 38.28 -36.26 -0.89
CA ALA A 312 37.60 -37.10 0.12
C ALA A 312 36.10 -37.10 -0.09
N TRP A 313 35.56 -38.07 -0.84
CA TRP A 313 34.32 -38.80 -0.52
C TRP A 313 34.39 -40.13 -1.30
N LYS A 314 35.04 -41.12 -0.70
CA LYS A 314 34.81 -42.54 -0.97
C LYS A 314 33.84 -43.05 0.09
#